data_AF-A0A2K9NAH4-F1
#
_entry.id   AF-A0A2K9NAH4-F1
#
_cell.length_a   1.000
_cell.length_b   1.000
_cell.length_c   1.000
_cell.angle_alpha   90.00
_cell.angle_beta   90.00
_cell.angle_gamma   90.00
#
_symmetry.space_group_name_H-M   'P 1'
#
loop_
_entity.id
_entity.type
_entity.pdbx_description
1 polymer ?
#
loop_
_entity_poly.entity_id
_entity_poly.type
_entity_poly.pdbx_seq_one_letter_code
_entity_poly.pdbx_strand_id
1 'polypeptide(L)'
;MCHHADEKAGFIMGIMMTIQDLNDLRQDILIKADEMQAEAARLEQSQPEEAANLRRIADRLAVYMRDYLDVSNVEWLPPASSR
;
A
#
# COMPACT_ATOMS: atom_id res chain seq x y z
N MET A 1 -21.30 29.99 -17.96
CA MET A 1 -20.11 29.83 -17.10
C MET A 1 -20.35 28.63 -16.18
N CYS A 2 -20.09 27.38 -16.63
CA CYS A 2 -20.18 26.19 -15.75
C CYS A 2 -19.26 25.02 -16.14
N HIS A 3 -18.63 24.99 -17.33
CA HIS A 3 -17.87 23.81 -17.77
C HIS A 3 -16.57 23.52 -16.98
N HIS A 4 -15.96 24.53 -16.36
CA HIS A 4 -14.68 24.36 -15.64
C HIS A 4 -14.80 23.69 -14.26
N ALA A 5 -16.00 23.64 -13.68
CA ALA A 5 -16.24 23.03 -12.37
C ALA A 5 -16.40 21.50 -12.47
N ASP A 6 -17.06 21.01 -13.52
CA ASP A 6 -17.28 19.57 -13.77
C ASP A 6 -15.98 18.82 -14.09
N GLU A 7 -15.07 19.41 -14.88
CA GLU A 7 -13.79 18.77 -15.23
C GLU A 7 -12.89 18.59 -14.00
N LYS A 8 -12.88 19.57 -13.09
CA LYS A 8 -12.15 19.47 -11.82
C LYS A 8 -12.76 18.43 -10.89
N ALA A 9 -14.09 18.33 -10.85
CA ALA A 9 -14.78 17.32 -10.06
C ALA A 9 -14.48 15.89 -10.55
N GLY A 10 -14.47 15.67 -11.87
CA GLY A 10 -14.09 14.37 -12.46
C GLY A 10 -12.63 13.99 -12.21
N PHE A 11 -11.70 14.95 -12.28
CA PHE A 11 -10.29 14.72 -11.96
C PHE A 11 -10.06 14.39 -10.48
N ILE A 12 -10.71 15.13 -9.57
CA ILE A 12 -10.63 14.86 -8.12
C ILE A 12 -11.24 13.50 -7.79
N MET A 13 -12.39 13.16 -8.40
CA MET A 13 -13.05 11.87 -8.19
C MET A 13 -12.19 10.69 -8.70
N GLY A 14 -11.55 10.83 -9.87
CA GLY A 14 -10.63 9.82 -10.39
C GLY A 14 -9.42 9.60 -9.48
N ILE A 15 -8.83 10.69 -8.95
CA ILE A 15 -7.72 10.59 -7.99
C ILE A 15 -8.18 9.91 -6.69
N MET A 16 -9.35 10.28 -6.17
CA MET A 16 -9.89 9.68 -4.94
C MET A 16 -10.09 8.17 -5.07
N MET A 17 -10.61 7.71 -6.22
CA MET A 17 -10.78 6.28 -6.50
C MET A 17 -9.44 5.55 -6.54
N THR A 18 -8.42 6.11 -7.20
CA THR A 18 -7.08 5.50 -7.22
C THR A 18 -6.39 5.47 -5.85
N ILE A 19 -6.62 6.48 -5.01
CA ILE A 19 -6.10 6.51 -3.63
C ILE A 19 -6.79 5.44 -2.78
N GLN A 20 -8.10 5.24 -2.98
CA GLN A 20 -8.85 4.19 -2.30
C GLN A 20 -8.32 2.80 -2.69
N ASP A 21 -8.11 2.55 -3.99
CA ASP A 21 -7.55 1.29 -4.49
C ASP A 21 -6.16 0.99 -3.92
N LEU A 22 -5.31 2.02 -3.77
CA LEU A 22 -3.98 1.87 -3.17
C LEU A 22 -4.03 1.57 -1.67
N ASN A 23 -4.99 2.17 -0.95
CA ASN A 23 -5.20 1.87 0.46
C ASN A 23 -5.74 0.45 0.66
N ASP A 24 -6.64 0.00 -0.21
CA ASP A 24 -7.17 -1.37 -0.17
C ASP A 24 -6.06 -2.39 -0.46
N LEU A 25 -5.24 -2.13 -1.48
CA LEU A 25 -4.06 -2.95 -1.78
C LEU A 25 -3.07 -3.00 -0.60
N ARG A 26 -2.85 -1.86 0.08
CA ARG A 26 -2.02 -1.80 1.28
C ARG A 26 -2.57 -2.70 2.38
N GLN A 27 -3.88 -2.66 2.64
CA GLN A 27 -4.52 -3.50 3.66
C GLN A 27 -4.38 -4.99 3.31
N ASP A 28 -4.62 -5.36 2.07
CA ASP A 28 -4.50 -6.74 1.60
C ASP A 28 -3.07 -7.28 1.79
N ILE A 29 -2.06 -6.48 1.47
CA ILE A 29 -0.65 -6.89 1.65
C ILE A 29 -0.30 -7.04 3.14
N LEU A 30 -0.82 -6.16 4.00
CA LEU A 30 -0.61 -6.28 5.46
C LEU A 30 -1.26 -7.55 6.02
N ILE A 31 -2.48 -7.87 5.60
CA ILE A 31 -3.16 -9.12 5.98
C ILE A 31 -2.31 -10.32 5.54
N LYS A 32 -1.75 -10.30 4.32
CA LYS A 32 -0.88 -11.37 3.84
C LYS A 32 0.43 -11.48 4.63
N ALA A 33 1.01 -10.37 5.06
CA ALA A 33 2.17 -10.38 5.93
C ALA A 33 1.85 -11.05 7.30
N ASP A 34 0.69 -10.75 7.88
CA ASP A 34 0.23 -11.37 9.12
C ASP A 34 -0.02 -12.89 8.95
N GLU A 35 -0.63 -13.30 7.84
CA GLU A 35 -0.81 -14.72 7.51
C GLU A 35 0.55 -15.44 7.39
N MET A 36 1.54 -14.81 6.76
CA MET A 36 2.91 -15.36 6.65
C MET A 36 3.58 -15.47 8.02
N GLN A 37 3.39 -14.52 8.93
CA GLN A 37 3.88 -14.61 10.31
C GLN A 37 3.26 -15.80 11.05
N ALA A 38 1.95 -15.99 10.91
CA ALA A 38 1.25 -17.11 11.54
C ALA A 38 1.71 -18.46 10.98
N GLU A 39 1.92 -18.57 9.68
CA GLU A 39 2.49 -19.78 9.07
C GLU A 39 3.93 -20.02 9.52
N ALA A 40 4.76 -18.97 9.59
CA ALA A 40 6.11 -19.08 10.10
C ALA A 40 6.13 -19.64 11.53
N ALA A 41 5.20 -19.20 12.39
CA ALA A 41 5.08 -19.72 13.76
C ALA A 41 4.69 -21.21 13.79
N ARG A 42 3.87 -21.68 12.84
CA ARG A 42 3.54 -23.11 12.70
C ARG A 42 4.76 -23.93 12.26
N LEU A 43 5.55 -23.39 11.34
CA LEU A 43 6.73 -24.05 10.78
C LEU A 43 7.93 -24.08 11.72
N GLU A 44 7.96 -23.25 12.76
CA GLU A 44 9.12 -23.09 13.66
C GLU A 44 9.65 -24.42 14.22
N GLN A 45 8.76 -25.37 14.51
CA GLN A 45 9.13 -26.65 15.12
C GLN A 45 9.62 -27.69 14.12
N SER A 46 9.11 -27.67 12.88
CA SER A 46 9.40 -28.69 11.87
C SER A 46 10.42 -28.21 10.83
N GLN A 47 10.41 -26.92 10.50
CA GLN A 47 11.20 -26.30 9.42
C GLN A 47 11.67 -24.89 9.83
N PRO A 48 12.59 -24.78 10.81
CA PRO A 48 12.98 -23.49 11.39
C PRO A 48 13.63 -22.52 10.38
N GLU A 49 14.35 -23.03 9.37
CA GLU A 49 14.94 -22.18 8.32
C GLU A 49 13.87 -21.57 7.41
N GLU A 50 12.85 -22.35 7.04
CA GLU A 50 11.71 -21.87 6.26
C GLU A 50 10.89 -20.86 7.06
N ALA A 51 10.65 -21.14 8.34
CA ALA A 51 10.00 -20.22 9.27
C ALA A 51 10.75 -18.88 9.35
N ALA A 52 12.08 -18.90 9.52
CA ALA A 52 12.89 -17.70 9.59
C ALA A 52 12.86 -16.89 8.28
N ASN A 53 12.90 -17.56 7.12
CA ASN A 53 12.79 -16.91 5.83
C ASN A 53 11.42 -16.27 5.61
N LEU A 54 10.34 -16.99 5.95
CA LEU A 54 8.98 -16.50 5.81
C LEU A 54 8.72 -15.29 6.71
N ARG A 55 9.24 -15.33 7.95
CA ARG A 55 9.20 -14.21 8.90
C ARG A 55 9.89 -12.96 8.35
N ARG A 56 11.10 -13.13 7.81
CA ARG A 56 11.86 -12.02 7.19
C ARG A 56 11.11 -11.39 6.02
N ILE A 57 10.45 -12.20 5.19
CA ILE A 57 9.65 -11.70 4.06
C ILE A 57 8.45 -10.88 4.57
N ALA A 58 7.72 -11.42 5.53
CA ALA A 58 6.57 -10.75 6.12
C ALA A 58 6.94 -9.41 6.78
N ASP A 59 8.04 -9.39 7.56
CA ASP A 59 8.54 -8.15 8.19
C ASP A 59 8.87 -7.09 7.14
N ARG A 60 9.53 -7.49 6.03
CA ARG A 60 9.89 -6.58 4.96
C ARG A 60 8.67 -6.02 4.23
N LEU A 61 7.65 -6.86 4.00
CA LEU A 61 6.38 -6.42 3.42
C LEU A 61 5.67 -5.41 4.32
N ALA A 62 5.58 -5.69 5.63
CA ALA A 62 4.95 -4.78 6.58
C ALA A 62 5.64 -3.41 6.64
N VAL A 63 6.97 -3.38 6.63
CA VAL A 63 7.75 -2.14 6.57
C VAL A 63 7.47 -1.38 5.28
N TYR A 64 7.50 -2.05 4.12
CA TYR A 64 7.23 -1.37 2.86
C TYR A 64 5.82 -0.79 2.76
N MET A 65 4.82 -1.50 3.28
CA MET A 65 3.45 -1.00 3.30
C MET A 65 3.25 0.17 4.27
N ARG A 66 4.03 0.23 5.35
CA ARG A 66 4.05 1.35 6.30
C ARG A 66 4.74 2.59 5.73
N ASP A 67 5.85 2.42 5.01
CA ASP A 67 6.71 3.55 4.62
C ASP A 67 6.42 4.07 3.21
N TYR A 68 6.01 3.21 2.25
CA TYR A 68 5.86 3.58 0.84
C TYR A 68 4.41 3.79 0.39
N LEU A 69 3.45 3.07 0.97
CA LEU A 69 2.02 3.23 0.64
C LEU A 69 1.26 4.06 1.68
N ASP A 70 1.97 4.72 2.60
CA ASP A 70 1.37 5.73 3.43
C ASP A 70 1.13 6.99 2.61
N VAL A 71 -0.07 7.06 2.03
CA VAL A 71 -0.50 8.15 1.14
C VAL A 71 -0.47 9.53 1.84
N SER A 72 -0.37 9.56 3.17
CA SER A 72 -0.08 10.73 3.99
C SER A 72 1.31 11.35 3.76
N ASN A 73 2.29 10.56 3.31
CA ASN A 73 3.67 10.98 3.08
C ASN A 73 4.00 11.22 1.60
N VAL A 74 3.05 10.99 0.69
CA VAL A 74 3.22 11.34 -0.73
C VAL A 74 2.86 12.81 -0.87
N GLU A 75 3.86 13.67 -0.75
CA GLU A 75 3.73 15.09 -1.07
C GLU A 75 3.41 15.20 -2.58
N TRP A 76 2.13 15.41 -2.90
CA TRP A 76 1.70 15.60 -4.28
C TRP A 76 2.24 16.94 -4.78
N LEU A 77 3.32 16.90 -5.56
CA LEU A 77 3.82 18.05 -6.31
C LEU A 77 3.04 18.15 -7.63
N PRO A 78 2.21 19.19 -7.84
CA PRO A 78 1.61 19.42 -9.14
C PRO A 78 2.72 19.55 -10.19
N PRO A 79 2.57 18.94 -11.38
CA PRO A 79 3.50 19.19 -12.47
C PRO A 79 3.54 20.69 -12.74
N ALA A 80 4.74 21.28 -12.67
CA ALA A 80 4.93 22.69 -12.97
C ALA A 80 4.43 22.94 -14.40
N SER A 81 3.40 23.78 -14.53
CA SER A 81 2.89 24.24 -15.81
C SER A 81 4.01 25.01 -16.51
N SER A 82 4.66 24.36 -17.48
CA SER A 82 5.53 25.04 -18.43
C SER A 82 4.65 25.92 -19.31
N ARG A 83 4.83 27.24 -19.19
CA ARG A 83 4.26 28.26 -20.08
C ARG A 83 4.90 28.23 -21.45
#